data_AF-A0A238YK10-F1
#
_entry.id   AF-A0A238YK10-F1
#
_cell.length_a   1.000
_cell.length_b   1.000
_cell.length_c   1.000
_cell.angle_alpha   90.00
_cell.angle_beta   90.00
_cell.angle_gamma   90.00
#
_symmetry.space_group_name_H-M   'P 1'
#
loop_
_entity.id
_entity.type
_entity.pdbx_description
1 polymer ?
#
loop_
_entity_poly.entity_id
_entity_poly.type
_entity_poly.pdbx_seq_one_letter_code
_entity_poly.pdbx_strand_id
1 'polypeptide(L)'
;MNGMSHSTYVCGYCGSEQSREFPPCTCPDCGHFGPERDFPSRESLAVAQQSDRLRAALALIAPRLCQERIDLALDEGADLIRAATVTVAPDLRGSIILTPGIAAEGIAFVQEAVVACAVDRNFTESNDPWADHSFGTLDVQGKRIWWKIDLYDADCSGGAENPADPAETHRVVTILFPSEY
;
A
#
# COMPACT_ATOMS: atom_id res chain seq x y z
N MET A 1 16.66 23.22 -22.25
CA MET A 1 16.87 23.71 -20.88
C MET A 1 16.21 22.68 -19.98
N ASN A 2 16.98 21.74 -19.40
CA ASN A 2 16.43 20.74 -18.49
C ASN A 2 16.01 21.48 -17.21
N GLY A 3 14.71 21.73 -17.05
CA GLY A 3 14.17 22.14 -15.77
C GLY A 3 14.30 20.97 -14.80
N MET A 4 15.30 21.01 -13.93
CA MET A 4 15.50 19.98 -12.91
C MET A 4 14.37 20.10 -11.89
N SER A 5 13.50 19.08 -11.79
CA SER A 5 12.42 19.07 -10.81
C SER A 5 13.00 18.95 -9.41
N HIS A 6 12.51 19.77 -8.49
CA HIS A 6 12.84 19.68 -7.08
C HIS A 6 11.65 19.08 -6.35
N SER A 7 11.92 18.12 -5.46
CA SER A 7 10.94 17.56 -4.55
C SER A 7 11.05 18.25 -3.19
N THR A 8 9.94 18.27 -2.45
CA THR A 8 9.95 18.76 -1.07
C THR A 8 10.05 17.58 -0.12
N TYR A 9 11.16 17.50 0.60
CA TYR A 9 11.42 16.47 1.61
C TYR A 9 11.12 17.00 3.01
N VAL A 10 10.63 16.13 3.89
CA VAL A 10 10.24 16.45 5.27
C VAL A 10 11.14 15.68 6.22
N CYS A 11 11.79 16.36 7.17
CA CYS A 11 12.54 15.65 8.20
C CYS A 11 11.57 14.94 9.16
N GLY A 12 11.66 13.61 9.25
CA GLY A 12 10.83 12.80 10.14
C GLY A 12 11.06 13.06 11.64
N TYR A 13 12.16 13.73 12.01
CA TYR A 13 12.48 14.05 13.40
C TYR A 13 11.90 15.40 13.87
N CYS A 14 12.14 16.49 13.12
CA CYS A 14 11.68 17.84 13.51
C CYS A 14 10.57 18.42 12.64
N GLY A 15 10.20 17.74 11.54
CA GLY A 15 9.17 18.19 10.60
C GLY A 15 9.60 19.30 9.65
N SER A 16 10.88 19.70 9.62
CA SER A 16 11.32 20.77 8.73
C SER A 16 11.33 20.34 7.26
N GLU A 17 11.02 21.28 6.37
CA GLU A 17 10.87 21.03 4.95
C GLU A 17 12.02 21.58 4.13
N GLN A 18 12.40 20.83 3.11
CA GLN A 18 13.54 21.13 2.27
C GLN A 18 13.22 20.82 0.82
N SER A 19 13.27 21.83 -0.05
CA SER A 19 13.20 21.62 -1.50
C SER A 19 14.58 21.22 -2.02
N ARG A 20 14.72 19.98 -2.50
CA ARG A 20 15.98 19.42 -3.02
C ARG A 20 15.73 18.55 -4.24
N GLU A 21 16.78 18.31 -5.01
CA GLU A 21 16.76 17.37 -6.14
C GLU A 21 16.76 15.90 -5.67
N PHE A 22 17.45 15.62 -4.56
CA PHE A 22 17.57 14.29 -3.97
C PHE A 22 17.23 14.33 -2.48
N PRO A 23 16.79 13.20 -1.89
CA PRO A 23 16.54 13.11 -0.46
C PRO A 23 17.81 13.47 0.34
N PRO A 24 17.72 14.34 1.35
CA PRO A 24 18.85 14.62 2.21
C PRO A 24 19.14 13.43 3.12
N CYS A 25 20.38 13.34 3.62
CA CYS A 25 20.75 12.43 4.72
C CYS A 25 20.95 13.18 6.04
N THR A 26 20.84 14.51 6.04
CA THR A 26 20.97 15.35 7.24
C THR A 26 19.98 16.50 7.21
N CYS A 27 19.29 16.74 8.32
CA CYS A 27 18.42 17.91 8.50
C CYS A 27 19.27 19.16 8.79
N PRO A 28 19.16 20.25 8.01
CA PRO A 28 19.88 21.49 8.28
C PRO A 28 19.36 22.23 9.52
N ASP A 29 18.12 21.97 9.94
CA ASP A 29 17.48 22.67 11.07
C ASP A 29 17.77 22.01 12.42
N CYS A 30 17.68 20.68 12.51
CA CYS A 30 17.88 19.95 13.77
C CYS A 30 19.15 19.09 13.82
N GLY A 31 19.85 18.92 12.69
CA GLY A 31 21.05 18.09 12.62
C GLY A 31 20.81 16.58 12.61
N HIS A 32 19.55 16.12 12.60
CA HIS A 32 19.23 14.69 12.47
C HIS A 32 19.94 14.09 11.25
N PHE A 33 20.58 12.94 11.42
CA PHE A 33 21.24 12.18 10.35
C PHE A 33 20.60 10.81 10.25
N GLY A 34 20.22 10.40 9.04
CA GLY A 34 19.47 9.16 8.83
C GLY A 34 19.32 8.76 7.37
N PRO A 35 18.74 7.57 7.13
CA PRO A 35 18.44 7.05 5.79
C PRO A 35 17.34 7.86 5.08
N GLU A 36 17.10 7.56 3.80
CA GLU A 36 16.11 8.24 2.96
C GLU A 36 14.69 8.28 3.57
N ARG A 37 14.25 7.19 4.23
CA ARG A 37 12.95 7.15 4.92
C ARG A 37 12.79 8.12 6.09
N ASP A 38 13.89 8.64 6.63
CA ASP A 38 13.85 9.69 7.66
C ASP A 38 13.65 11.08 7.03
N PHE A 39 13.72 11.16 5.70
CA PHE A 39 13.52 12.37 4.92
C PHE A 39 12.57 12.12 3.73
N PRO A 40 11.35 11.60 3.96
CA PRO A 40 10.44 11.29 2.88
C PRO A 40 10.00 12.54 2.14
N SER A 41 9.66 12.37 0.86
CA SER A 41 9.03 13.46 0.11
C SER A 41 7.61 13.72 0.63
N ARG A 42 7.10 14.94 0.44
CA ARG A 42 5.68 15.27 0.68
C ARG A 42 4.74 14.36 -0.11
N GLU A 43 5.16 13.95 -1.31
CA GLU A 43 4.42 12.99 -2.14
C GLU A 43 4.35 11.62 -1.47
N SER A 44 5.49 11.07 -1.02
CA SER A 44 5.56 9.80 -0.28
C SER A 44 4.69 9.83 0.98
N LEU A 45 4.73 10.93 1.75
CA LEU A 45 3.87 11.10 2.93
C LEU A 45 2.38 11.15 2.58
N ALA A 46 2.02 11.82 1.48
CA ALA A 46 0.64 11.86 1.01
C ALA A 46 0.17 10.46 0.56
N VAL A 47 1.01 9.74 -0.18
CA VAL A 47 0.77 8.34 -0.57
C VAL A 47 0.58 7.46 0.67
N ALA A 48 1.48 7.54 1.65
CA ALA A 48 1.40 6.78 2.90
C ALA A 48 0.09 7.05 3.65
N GLN A 49 -0.30 8.32 3.80
CA GLN A 49 -1.55 8.69 4.44
C GLN A 49 -2.78 8.12 3.70
N GLN A 50 -2.78 8.15 2.38
CA GLN A 50 -3.87 7.64 1.55
C GLN A 50 -3.91 6.09 1.58
N SER A 51 -2.76 5.43 1.49
CA SER A 51 -2.58 3.99 1.64
C SER A 51 -3.07 3.49 3.00
N ASP A 52 -2.72 4.16 4.08
CA ASP A 52 -3.19 3.86 5.44
C ASP A 52 -4.71 3.97 5.57
N ARG A 53 -5.31 5.02 4.98
CA ARG A 53 -6.77 5.21 4.99
C ARG A 53 -7.49 4.13 4.18
N LEU A 54 -6.94 3.76 3.01
CA LEU A 54 -7.47 2.67 2.19
C LEU A 54 -7.38 1.32 2.93
N ARG A 55 -6.23 1.02 3.56
CA ARG A 55 -6.04 -0.21 4.35
C ARG A 55 -7.00 -0.26 5.53
N ALA A 56 -7.16 0.83 6.28
CA ALA A 56 -8.11 0.90 7.39
C ALA A 56 -9.56 0.62 6.94
N ALA A 57 -9.94 1.08 5.74
CA ALA A 57 -11.25 0.78 5.15
C ALA A 57 -11.49 -0.71 4.88
N LEU A 58 -10.44 -1.51 4.68
CA LEU A 58 -10.57 -2.95 4.43
C LEU A 58 -11.16 -3.71 5.61
N ALA A 59 -10.94 -3.23 6.85
CA ALA A 59 -11.55 -3.83 8.05
C ALA A 59 -13.09 -3.80 8.02
N LEU A 60 -13.70 -2.82 7.32
CA LEU A 60 -15.15 -2.73 7.12
C LEU A 60 -15.65 -3.62 5.98
N ILE A 61 -14.75 -4.09 5.12
CA ILE A 61 -15.05 -4.93 3.96
C ILE A 61 -14.87 -6.40 4.30
N ALA A 62 -13.85 -6.75 5.11
CA ALA A 62 -13.50 -8.13 5.43
C ALA A 62 -14.73 -8.97 5.87
N PRO A 63 -15.59 -8.54 6.81
CA PRO A 63 -16.75 -9.35 7.23
C PRO A 63 -17.80 -9.60 6.12
N ARG A 64 -17.72 -8.85 5.01
CA ARG A 64 -18.66 -8.94 3.87
C ARG A 64 -18.11 -9.79 2.72
N LEU A 65 -16.85 -10.22 2.79
CA LEU A 65 -16.29 -11.17 1.83
C LEU A 65 -17.03 -12.51 1.98
N CYS A 66 -17.34 -13.16 0.86
CA CYS A 66 -18.07 -14.44 0.86
C CYS A 66 -17.30 -15.54 0.14
N GLN A 67 -17.38 -16.75 0.69
CA GLN A 67 -16.69 -17.94 0.17
C GLN A 67 -17.10 -18.24 -1.28
N GLU A 68 -18.40 -18.20 -1.59
CA GLU A 68 -18.94 -18.54 -2.91
C GLU A 68 -18.30 -17.74 -4.06
N ARG A 69 -18.00 -16.45 -3.84
CA ARG A 69 -17.35 -15.62 -4.86
C ARG A 69 -15.88 -15.97 -5.05
N ILE A 70 -15.22 -16.40 -3.98
CA ILE A 70 -13.83 -16.83 -4.03
C ILE A 70 -13.75 -18.17 -4.76
N ASP A 71 -14.62 -19.12 -4.41
CA ASP A 71 -14.68 -20.44 -5.04
C ASP A 71 -14.94 -20.31 -6.55
N LEU A 72 -15.90 -19.48 -6.95
CA LEU A 72 -16.19 -19.25 -8.36
C LEU A 72 -14.94 -18.76 -9.13
N ALA A 73 -14.19 -17.81 -8.55
CA ALA A 73 -12.99 -17.27 -9.20
C ALA A 73 -11.85 -18.30 -9.27
N LEU A 74 -11.73 -19.16 -8.25
CA LEU A 74 -10.77 -20.27 -8.24
C LEU A 74 -11.14 -21.34 -9.28
N ASP A 75 -12.42 -21.71 -9.38
CA ASP A 75 -12.93 -22.68 -10.36
C ASP A 75 -12.74 -22.18 -11.81
N GLU A 76 -12.83 -20.87 -12.04
CA GLU A 76 -12.52 -20.22 -13.31
C GLU A 76 -11.01 -20.17 -13.61
N GLY A 77 -10.15 -20.55 -12.67
CA GLY A 77 -8.70 -20.53 -12.82
C GLY A 77 -8.11 -19.12 -12.86
N ALA A 78 -8.70 -18.17 -12.12
CA ALA A 78 -8.22 -16.80 -12.10
C ALA A 78 -6.82 -16.68 -11.48
N ASP A 79 -5.86 -16.08 -12.20
CA ASP A 79 -4.50 -15.82 -11.69
C ASP A 79 -4.48 -14.78 -10.57
N LEU A 80 -5.46 -13.87 -10.54
CA LEU A 80 -5.65 -12.84 -9.53
C LEU A 80 -7.15 -12.66 -9.25
N ILE A 81 -7.52 -12.72 -7.98
CA ILE A 81 -8.93 -12.74 -7.55
C ILE A 81 -9.29 -11.39 -6.94
N ARG A 82 -10.19 -10.65 -7.60
CA ARG A 82 -10.73 -9.41 -7.03
C ARG A 82 -11.77 -9.71 -5.96
N ALA A 83 -11.33 -9.71 -4.71
CA ALA A 83 -12.18 -9.94 -3.55
C ALA A 83 -13.22 -8.83 -3.36
N ALA A 84 -12.82 -7.56 -3.52
CA ALA A 84 -13.72 -6.42 -3.38
C ALA A 84 -13.18 -5.14 -4.05
N THR A 85 -14.10 -4.22 -4.33
CA THR A 85 -13.80 -2.80 -4.56
C THR A 85 -14.02 -2.03 -3.26
N VAL A 86 -13.12 -1.09 -2.93
CA VAL A 86 -13.24 -0.28 -1.72
C VAL A 86 -14.24 0.83 -1.95
N THR A 87 -15.39 0.77 -1.27
CA THR A 87 -16.50 1.75 -1.41
C THR A 87 -16.73 2.61 -0.17
N VAL A 88 -16.07 2.27 0.95
CA VAL A 88 -16.25 2.93 2.25
C VAL A 88 -15.26 4.08 2.49
N ALA A 89 -14.35 4.32 1.56
CA ALA A 89 -13.46 5.48 1.50
C ALA A 89 -13.73 6.23 0.18
N PRO A 90 -14.78 7.07 0.11
CA PRO A 90 -15.33 7.56 -1.17
C PRO A 90 -14.39 8.50 -1.94
N ASP A 91 -13.41 9.09 -1.25
CA ASP A 91 -12.36 9.91 -1.86
C ASP A 91 -11.18 9.09 -2.38
N LEU A 92 -11.14 7.78 -2.14
CA LEU A 92 -10.07 6.88 -2.58
C LEU A 92 -10.62 5.79 -3.49
N ARG A 93 -10.02 5.63 -4.67
CA ARG A 93 -10.29 4.49 -5.54
C ARG A 93 -9.38 3.34 -5.15
N GLY A 94 -9.95 2.16 -4.93
CA GLY A 94 -9.11 1.00 -4.69
C GLY A 94 -9.83 -0.34 -4.73
N SER A 95 -9.04 -1.39 -4.70
CA SER A 95 -9.53 -2.78 -4.76
C SER A 95 -8.61 -3.71 -4.00
N ILE A 96 -9.18 -4.82 -3.55
CA ILE A 96 -8.44 -5.89 -2.89
C ILE A 96 -8.31 -7.04 -3.88
N ILE A 97 -7.09 -7.46 -4.11
CA ILE A 97 -6.71 -8.61 -4.93
C ILE A 97 -6.09 -9.67 -4.03
N LEU A 98 -6.44 -10.92 -4.27
CA LEU A 98 -5.86 -12.09 -3.63
C LEU A 98 -5.20 -12.94 -4.71
N THR A 99 -4.04 -13.52 -4.40
CA THR A 99 -3.53 -14.64 -5.21
C THR A 99 -4.33 -15.93 -4.94
N PRO A 100 -4.28 -16.91 -5.85
CA PRO A 100 -4.99 -18.18 -5.69
C PRO A 100 -4.61 -18.92 -4.41
N GLY A 101 -3.33 -18.88 -4.00
CA GLY A 101 -2.87 -19.49 -2.76
C GLY A 101 -3.57 -18.91 -1.54
N ILE A 102 -3.65 -17.58 -1.43
CA ILE A 102 -4.37 -16.92 -0.32
C ILE A 102 -5.86 -17.24 -0.35
N ALA A 103 -6.47 -17.21 -1.53
CA ALA A 103 -7.89 -17.52 -1.71
C ALA A 103 -8.22 -18.97 -1.31
N ALA A 104 -7.35 -19.92 -1.63
CA ALA A 104 -7.53 -21.36 -1.35
C ALA A 104 -7.48 -21.71 0.14
N GLU A 105 -6.97 -20.83 1.00
CA GLU A 105 -7.03 -21.00 2.47
C GLU A 105 -8.45 -20.87 3.05
N GLY A 106 -9.40 -20.39 2.25
CA GLY A 106 -10.78 -20.23 2.63
C GLY A 106 -11.09 -18.91 3.34
N ILE A 107 -12.38 -18.61 3.44
CA ILE A 107 -12.88 -17.28 3.77
C ILE A 107 -12.44 -16.80 5.15
N ALA A 108 -12.34 -17.70 6.14
CA ALA A 108 -11.92 -17.33 7.49
C ALA A 108 -10.47 -16.80 7.49
N PHE A 109 -9.56 -17.48 6.79
CA PHE A 109 -8.19 -17.03 6.63
C PHE A 109 -8.12 -15.72 5.84
N VAL A 110 -8.84 -15.63 4.72
CA VAL A 110 -8.88 -14.42 3.89
C VAL A 110 -9.36 -13.20 4.69
N GLN A 111 -10.42 -13.35 5.47
CA GLN A 111 -10.93 -12.28 6.32
C GLN A 111 -9.91 -11.84 7.37
N GLU A 112 -9.24 -12.79 8.02
CA GLU A 112 -8.17 -12.50 8.98
C GLU A 112 -6.98 -11.80 8.32
N ALA A 113 -6.56 -12.25 7.13
CA ALA A 113 -5.49 -11.63 6.37
C ALA A 113 -5.80 -10.19 5.94
N VAL A 114 -7.04 -9.94 5.49
CA VAL A 114 -7.50 -8.60 5.12
C VAL A 114 -7.56 -7.69 6.35
N VAL A 115 -8.02 -8.19 7.50
CA VAL A 115 -8.01 -7.42 8.77
C VAL A 115 -6.57 -7.16 9.23
N ALA A 116 -5.68 -8.13 9.15
CA ALA A 116 -4.27 -7.98 9.52
C ALA A 116 -3.59 -6.91 8.66
N CYS A 117 -3.79 -6.93 7.33
CA CYS A 117 -3.33 -5.88 6.42
C CYS A 117 -3.90 -4.50 6.78
N ALA A 118 -5.18 -4.44 7.17
CA ALA A 118 -5.85 -3.19 7.53
C ALA A 118 -5.24 -2.50 8.77
N VAL A 119 -4.75 -3.29 9.73
CA VAL A 119 -4.21 -2.78 11.00
C VAL A 119 -2.69 -2.78 11.07
N ASP A 120 -2.00 -3.26 10.04
CA ASP A 120 -0.54 -3.29 10.01
C ASP A 120 0.05 -1.88 10.09
N ARG A 121 1.05 -1.74 10.96
CA ARG A 121 1.81 -0.52 11.23
C ARG A 121 3.32 -0.78 11.33
N ASN A 122 3.77 -1.99 11.03
CA ASN A 122 5.15 -2.38 11.19
C ASN A 122 5.99 -1.95 9.97
N PHE A 123 6.26 -0.64 9.89
CA PHE A 123 7.07 -0.04 8.83
C PHE A 123 8.52 0.14 9.29
N THR A 124 9.41 -0.59 8.63
CA THR A 124 10.85 -0.65 8.89
C THR A 124 11.60 -0.28 7.62
N GLU A 125 12.89 0.02 7.75
CA GLU A 125 13.73 0.28 6.57
C GLU A 125 13.75 -0.89 5.57
N SER A 126 13.56 -2.13 6.04
CA SER A 126 13.59 -3.32 5.18
C SER A 126 12.35 -3.48 4.30
N ASN A 127 11.19 -3.00 4.73
CA ASN A 127 9.92 -3.22 4.03
C ASN A 127 9.27 -1.91 3.55
N ASP A 128 9.76 -0.77 4.01
CA ASP A 128 9.27 0.57 3.68
C ASP A 128 10.45 1.58 3.64
N PRO A 129 11.37 1.42 2.67
CA PRO A 129 12.55 2.28 2.56
C PRO A 129 12.23 3.69 2.06
N TRP A 130 11.04 3.93 1.49
CA TRP A 130 10.60 5.23 0.96
C TRP A 130 9.52 5.91 1.82
N ALA A 131 9.13 5.30 2.95
CA ALA A 131 8.06 5.77 3.83
C ALA A 131 6.71 6.04 3.12
N ASP A 132 6.40 5.27 2.09
CA ASP A 132 5.15 5.37 1.31
C ASP A 132 4.10 4.36 1.76
N HIS A 133 4.44 3.47 2.70
CA HIS A 133 3.58 2.46 3.28
C HIS A 133 2.92 1.54 2.23
N SER A 134 3.65 1.25 1.15
CA SER A 134 3.15 0.44 0.02
C SER A 134 3.39 -1.06 0.17
N PHE A 135 4.13 -1.52 1.17
CA PHE A 135 4.44 -2.94 1.34
C PHE A 135 4.51 -3.35 2.82
N GLY A 136 4.10 -4.58 3.13
CA GLY A 136 4.22 -5.14 4.47
C GLY A 136 4.27 -6.66 4.50
N THR A 137 4.67 -7.18 5.65
CA THR A 137 4.86 -8.62 5.89
C THR A 137 4.25 -8.98 7.23
N LEU A 138 3.40 -10.01 7.22
CA LEU A 138 2.58 -10.41 8.37
C LEU A 138 2.58 -11.94 8.52
N ASP A 139 2.21 -12.41 9.70
CA ASP A 139 1.87 -13.81 9.94
C ASP A 139 0.40 -13.94 10.29
N VAL A 140 -0.32 -14.79 9.57
CA VAL A 140 -1.75 -15.08 9.77
C VAL A 140 -1.89 -16.59 9.91
N GLN A 141 -2.48 -17.06 11.01
CA GLN A 141 -2.61 -18.49 11.32
C GLN A 141 -1.29 -19.29 11.17
N GLY A 142 -0.15 -18.67 11.51
CA GLY A 142 1.19 -19.27 11.39
C GLY A 142 1.76 -19.32 9.97
N LYS A 143 1.10 -18.71 8.98
CA LYS A 143 1.57 -18.58 7.61
C LYS A 143 2.02 -17.15 7.33
N ARG A 144 3.21 -17.00 6.75
CA ARG A 144 3.70 -15.70 6.30
C ARG A 144 2.93 -15.25 5.08
N ILE A 145 2.39 -14.05 5.11
CA ILE A 145 1.80 -13.38 3.96
C ILE A 145 2.52 -12.05 3.71
N TRP A 146 2.50 -11.62 2.46
CA TRP A 146 2.83 -10.26 2.06
C TRP A 146 1.56 -9.52 1.68
N TRP A 147 1.60 -8.20 1.85
CA TRP A 147 0.66 -7.33 1.19
C TRP A 147 1.43 -6.20 0.51
N LYS A 148 0.92 -5.74 -0.63
CA LYS A 148 1.45 -4.58 -1.33
C LYS A 148 0.35 -3.70 -1.88
N ILE A 149 0.67 -2.44 -2.15
CA ILE A 149 -0.21 -1.46 -2.79
C ILE A 149 0.45 -0.96 -4.06
N ASP A 150 -0.08 -1.37 -5.19
CA ASP A 150 0.32 -0.82 -6.49
C ASP A 150 -0.57 0.40 -6.81
N LEU A 151 0.05 1.48 -7.31
CA LEU A 151 -0.60 2.75 -7.64
C LEU A 151 -0.77 2.88 -9.16
N TYR A 152 -1.97 2.58 -9.64
CA TYR A 152 -2.30 2.65 -11.06
C TYR A 152 -2.99 3.96 -11.41
N ASP A 153 -2.96 4.31 -12.69
CA ASP A 153 -3.87 5.32 -13.25
C ASP A 153 -5.35 4.92 -13.07
N ALA A 154 -6.25 5.86 -13.33
CA ALA A 154 -7.69 5.68 -13.16
C ALA A 154 -8.29 4.50 -13.97
N ASP A 155 -7.69 4.15 -15.10
CA ASP A 155 -8.15 3.09 -16.00
C ASP A 155 -7.43 1.75 -15.74
N CYS A 156 -6.50 1.71 -14.77
CA CYS A 156 -5.62 0.59 -14.49
C CYS A 156 -4.79 0.12 -15.70
N SER A 157 -4.37 1.06 -16.56
CA SER A 157 -3.60 0.78 -17.78
C SER A 157 -2.08 0.83 -17.57
N GLY A 158 -1.64 1.60 -16.57
CA GLY A 158 -0.26 1.76 -16.15
C GLY A 158 -0.16 2.40 -14.77
N GLY A 159 1.07 2.76 -14.35
CA GLY A 159 1.29 3.48 -13.10
C GLY A 159 0.72 4.90 -13.17
N ALA A 160 0.20 5.40 -12.05
CA ALA A 160 -0.30 6.78 -11.98
C ALA A 160 0.86 7.78 -12.21
N GLU A 161 0.65 8.78 -13.07
CA GLU A 161 1.62 9.87 -13.27
C GLU A 161 1.76 10.74 -12.01
N ASN A 162 0.66 10.90 -11.26
CA ASN A 162 0.62 11.64 -10.00
C ASN A 162 0.04 10.76 -8.88
N PRO A 163 0.86 9.87 -8.27
CA PRO A 163 0.38 8.89 -7.30
C PRO A 163 -0.17 9.50 -6.00
N ALA A 164 0.15 10.77 -5.71
CA ALA A 164 -0.40 11.50 -4.58
C ALA A 164 -1.77 12.15 -4.86
N ASP A 165 -2.25 12.17 -6.11
CA ASP A 165 -3.61 12.59 -6.44
C ASP A 165 -4.59 11.41 -6.36
N PRO A 166 -5.48 11.38 -5.34
CA PRO A 166 -6.41 10.27 -5.17
C PRO A 166 -7.52 10.21 -6.24
N ALA A 167 -7.75 11.30 -6.99
CA ALA A 167 -8.75 11.32 -8.07
C ALA A 167 -8.24 10.63 -9.34
N GLU A 168 -6.92 10.66 -9.57
CA GLU A 168 -6.24 10.08 -10.73
C GLU A 168 -5.62 8.71 -10.43
N THR A 169 -5.53 8.33 -9.15
CA THR A 169 -4.87 7.09 -8.71
C THR A 169 -5.86 6.03 -8.24
N HIS A 170 -5.78 4.83 -8.83
CA HIS A 170 -6.43 3.62 -8.34
C HIS A 170 -5.44 2.74 -7.56
N ARG A 171 -5.77 2.43 -6.30
CA ARG A 171 -4.90 1.68 -5.39
C ARG A 171 -5.28 0.21 -5.33
N VAL A 172 -4.38 -0.67 -5.75
CA VAL A 172 -4.61 -2.12 -5.72
C VAL A 172 -3.86 -2.73 -4.55
N VAL A 173 -4.61 -3.14 -3.53
CA VAL A 173 -4.05 -3.90 -2.40
C VAL A 173 -4.00 -5.37 -2.80
N THR A 174 -2.81 -5.93 -2.97
CA THR A 174 -2.61 -7.34 -3.26
C THR A 174 -2.15 -8.06 -2.00
N ILE A 175 -2.86 -9.10 -1.58
CA ILE A 175 -2.44 -10.02 -0.51
C ILE A 175 -2.01 -11.34 -1.16
N LEU A 176 -0.81 -11.79 -0.82
CA LEU A 176 -0.18 -12.96 -1.44
C LEU A 176 0.74 -13.72 -0.50
N PHE A 177 1.03 -14.98 -0.81
CA PHE A 177 2.15 -15.67 -0.18
C PHE A 177 3.49 -15.20 -0.76
N PRO A 178 4.59 -15.24 0.02
CA PRO A 178 5.93 -14.92 -0.50
C PRO A 178 6.36 -15.76 -1.71
N SER A 179 5.84 -16.99 -1.85
CA SER A 179 6.12 -17.87 -2.98
C SER A 179 5.38 -17.49 -4.27
N GLU A 180 4.45 -16.54 -4.19
CA GLU A 180 3.62 -16.07 -5.31
C GLU A 180 4.03 -14.65 -5.77
N TYR A 181 5.08 -14.08 -5.17
CA TYR A 181 5.70 -12.81 -5.55
C TYR A 181 6.88 -13.07 -6.50
#